data_AF-A0A6A5YTJ6-F1
#
_entry.id   AF-A0A6A5YTJ6-F1
#
_cell.length_a   1.000
_cell.length_b   1.000
_cell.length_c   1.000
_cell.angle_alpha   90.00
_cell.angle_beta   90.00
_cell.angle_gamma   90.00
#
_symmetry.space_group_name_H-M   'P 1'
#
loop_
_entity.id
_entity.type
_entity.pdbx_description
1 polymer ?
#
loop_
_entity_poly.entity_id
_entity_poly.type
_entity_poly.pdbx_seq_one_letter_code
_entity_poly.pdbx_strand_id
1 'polypeptide(L)' 'MGSGQSTPNPLPSPDLGSEKKTLPNGAKPKPCCVCTDEKAKRDECMLFSNSDNAQNECADLVTKYKDCMAGYGFKI' A
#
# COMPACT_ATOMS: atom_id res chain seq x y z
N MET A 1 -11.04 -4.74 50.19
CA MET A 1 -11.49 -5.63 49.11
C MET A 1 -12.19 -4.76 48.06
N GLY A 2 -11.74 -4.44 46.85
CA GLY A 2 -10.54 -4.61 46.03
C GLY A 2 -10.80 -3.69 44.80
N SER A 3 -9.89 -2.79 44.47
CA SER A 3 -9.06 -2.85 43.25
C SER A 3 -9.75 -2.44 41.93
N GLY A 4 -9.46 -1.21 41.47
CA GLY A 4 -8.90 -0.92 40.15
C GLY A 4 -9.72 -1.12 38.87
N GLN A 5 -10.03 0.00 38.18
CA GLN A 5 -9.79 0.20 36.74
C GLN A 5 -10.11 1.67 36.40
N SER A 6 -9.11 2.54 36.24
CA SER A 6 -8.35 2.75 34.99
C SER A 6 -9.21 3.37 33.89
N THR A 7 -9.25 4.70 33.91
CA THR A 7 -9.70 5.55 32.80
C THR A 7 -8.91 5.21 31.53
N PRO A 8 -9.55 4.92 30.39
CA PRO A 8 -8.81 4.83 29.13
C PRO A 8 -8.39 6.24 28.69
N ASN A 9 -7.07 6.43 28.70
CA ASN A 9 -6.34 7.48 27.98
C ASN A 9 -6.92 7.61 26.55
N PRO A 10 -7.25 8.81 26.04
CA PRO A 10 -7.48 8.97 24.62
C PRO A 10 -6.19 8.61 23.88
N LEU A 11 -6.24 7.55 23.06
CA LEU A 11 -5.18 7.25 22.10
C LEU A 11 -5.01 8.48 21.19
N PRO A 12 -3.79 8.88 20.84
CA PRO A 12 -3.60 9.72 19.67
C PRO A 12 -4.09 8.94 18.46
N SER A 13 -5.15 9.45 17.82
CA SER A 13 -5.54 9.03 16.48
C SER A 13 -4.31 9.03 15.57
N PRO A 14 -4.01 7.96 14.82
CA PRO A 14 -3.22 8.15 13.62
C PRO A 14 -4.08 8.95 12.65
N ASP A 15 -3.89 10.27 12.66
CA ASP A 15 -4.21 11.14 11.54
C ASP A 15 -3.42 10.60 10.34
N LEU A 16 -4.06 9.74 9.57
CA LEU A 16 -3.62 9.34 8.24
C LEU A 16 -4.53 10.01 7.21
N GLY A 17 -4.81 11.29 7.44
CA GLY A 17 -5.56 12.16 6.56
C GLY A 17 -4.60 13.13 5.88
N SER A 18 -4.21 12.79 4.65
CA SER A 18 -3.70 13.78 3.69
C SER A 18 -2.34 14.40 4.00
N GLU A 19 -1.32 13.57 4.24
CA GLU A 19 0.05 14.02 4.02
C GLU A 19 0.34 14.10 2.52
N LYS A 20 -0.02 15.23 1.92
CA LYS A 20 0.48 15.68 0.61
C LYS A 20 1.99 15.84 0.72
N LYS A 21 2.71 14.72 0.57
CA LYS A 21 4.17 14.68 0.57
C LYS A 21 4.69 15.40 -0.67
N THR A 22 4.96 16.68 -0.49
CA THR A 22 5.84 17.47 -1.37
C THR A 22 7.11 16.66 -1.60
N LEU A 23 7.46 16.46 -2.87
CA LEU A 23 8.61 15.70 -3.30
C LEU A 23 9.88 16.53 -3.01
N PRO A 24 10.83 16.08 -2.16
CA PRO A 24 12.14 16.71 -2.11
C PRO A 24 12.93 16.29 -3.36
N ASN A 25 13.24 17.28 -4.19
CA ASN A 25 14.16 17.21 -5.33
C ASN A 25 15.43 16.42 -4.93
N GLY A 26 15.64 15.25 -5.52
CA GLY A 26 16.88 14.46 -5.41
C GLY A 26 16.74 13.06 -4.79
N ALA A 27 15.59 12.68 -4.24
CA ALA A 27 15.38 11.33 -3.73
C ALA A 27 14.93 10.38 -4.87
N LYS A 28 15.61 9.24 -5.02
CA LYS A 28 15.27 8.17 -5.98
C LYS A 28 13.76 7.97 -6.01
N PRO A 29 13.11 7.92 -7.21
CA PRO A 29 11.66 7.83 -7.30
C PRO A 29 11.19 6.63 -6.49
N LYS A 30 10.25 6.84 -5.56
CA LYS A 30 9.70 5.73 -4.78
C LYS A 30 8.98 4.77 -5.74
N PRO A 31 9.03 3.44 -5.50
CA PRO A 31 8.39 2.44 -6.36
C PRO A 31 6.87 2.63 -6.52
N CYS A 32 6.27 3.48 -5.67
CA CYS A 32 4.88 3.89 -5.73
C CYS A 32 4.56 4.87 -6.89
N CYS A 33 5.54 5.58 -7.45
CA CYS A 33 5.33 6.66 -8.42
C CYS A 33 5.52 6.27 -9.88
N VAL A 34 6.00 5.05 -10.13
CA VAL A 34 6.48 4.63 -11.45
C VAL A 34 5.45 3.78 -12.17
N CYS A 35 4.85 2.83 -11.43
CA CYS A 35 3.89 1.86 -11.96
C CYS A 35 2.54 2.05 -11.25
N THR A 36 2.05 3.29 -11.20
CA THR A 36 0.83 3.67 -10.46
C THR A 36 -0.42 3.01 -11.05
N ASP A 37 -0.49 2.92 -12.38
CA ASP A 37 -1.60 2.29 -13.11
C ASP A 37 -1.66 0.77 -12.85
N GLU A 38 -0.53 0.08 -13.04
CA GLU A 38 -0.40 -1.35 -12.72
C GLU A 38 -0.70 -1.62 -11.23
N LYS A 39 -0.23 -0.74 -10.34
CA LYS A 39 -0.49 -0.86 -8.90
C LYS A 39 -1.97 -0.73 -8.60
N ALA A 40 -2.66 0.23 -9.24
CA ALA A 40 -4.09 0.46 -9.09
C ALA A 40 -4.88 -0.76 -9.58
N LYS A 41 -4.57 -1.26 -10.79
CA LYS A 41 -5.16 -2.48 -11.38
C LYS A 41 -5.00 -3.72 -10.51
N ARG A 42 -3.81 -3.91 -9.94
CA ARG A 42 -3.58 -5.02 -9.01
C ARG A 42 -4.36 -4.84 -7.71
N ASP A 43 -4.45 -3.61 -7.20
CA ASP A 43 -5.19 -3.31 -5.96
C ASP A 43 -6.70 -3.49 -6.16
N GLU A 44 -7.28 -2.96 -7.24
CA GLU A 44 -8.69 -3.15 -7.58
C GLU A 44 -8.99 -4.64 -7.79
N CYS A 45 -8.12 -5.38 -8.46
CA CYS A 45 -8.33 -6.80 -8.66
C CYS A 45 -8.34 -7.57 -7.33
N MET A 46 -7.43 -7.25 -6.40
CA MET A 46 -7.40 -7.88 -5.08
C MET A 46 -8.57 -7.44 -4.19
N LEU A 47 -9.03 -6.19 -4.34
CA LEU A 47 -10.11 -5.61 -3.54
C LEU A 47 -11.50 -6.04 -4.01
N PHE A 48 -11.68 -6.24 -5.33
CA PHE A 48 -12.96 -6.63 -5.94
C PHE A 48 -13.05 -8.12 -6.28
N SER A 49 -11.95 -8.88 -6.20
CA SER A 49 -12.01 -10.34 -6.34
C SER A 49 -12.85 -10.94 -5.21
N ASN A 50 -13.87 -11.70 -5.59
CA ASN A 50 -14.69 -12.49 -4.66
C ASN A 50 -14.16 -13.93 -4.47
N SER A 51 -13.00 -14.24 -5.07
CA SER A 51 -12.35 -15.54 -4.96
C SER A 51 -11.46 -15.61 -3.72
N ASP A 52 -11.50 -16.75 -3.00
CA ASP A 52 -10.53 -17.09 -1.95
C ASP A 52 -9.07 -17.02 -2.44
N ASN A 53 -8.86 -17.17 -3.75
CA ASN A 53 -7.55 -17.12 -4.40
C ASN A 53 -7.35 -15.87 -5.26
N ALA A 54 -7.81 -14.70 -4.80
CA ALA A 54 -7.58 -13.41 -5.47
C ALA A 54 -6.10 -13.16 -5.84
N GLN A 55 -5.16 -13.67 -5.03
CA GLN A 55 -3.73 -13.62 -5.35
C GLN A 55 -3.36 -14.35 -6.64
N ASN A 56 -3.98 -15.49 -6.92
CA ASN A 56 -3.76 -16.26 -8.14
C ASN A 56 -4.43 -15.59 -9.34
N GLU A 57 -5.67 -15.12 -9.16
CA GLU A 57 -6.43 -14.44 -10.23
C GLU A 57 -5.73 -13.14 -10.66
N CYS A 58 -5.20 -12.39 -9.70
CA CYS A 58 -4.47 -11.14 -9.95
C CYS A 58 -2.98 -11.36 -10.23
N ALA A 59 -2.49 -12.60 -10.37
CA ALA A 59 -1.07 -12.90 -10.56
C ALA A 59 -0.50 -12.27 -11.83
N ASP A 60 -1.29 -12.16 -12.90
CA ASP A 60 -0.86 -11.46 -14.13
C ASP A 60 -0.60 -9.97 -13.86
N LEU A 61 -1.50 -9.31 -13.12
CA LEU A 61 -1.39 -7.90 -12.75
C LEU A 61 -0.21 -7.65 -11.80
N VAL A 62 0.02 -8.56 -10.85
CA VAL A 62 1.21 -8.53 -9.99
C VAL A 62 2.48 -8.65 -10.83
N THR A 63 2.49 -9.56 -11.81
CA THR A 63 3.64 -9.77 -12.70
C THR A 63 3.91 -8.53 -13.54
N LYS A 64 2.87 -7.89 -14.09
CA LYS A 64 2.99 -6.61 -14.82
C LYS A 64 3.55 -5.50 -13.93
N TYR A 65 3.09 -5.39 -12.69
CA TYR A 65 3.62 -4.41 -11.74
C TYR A 65 5.11 -4.65 -11.47
N LYS A 66 5.52 -5.91 -11.26
CA LYS A 66 6.92 -6.29 -11.05
C LYS A 66 7.78 -6.01 -12.28
N ASP A 67 7.29 -6.31 -13.48
CA ASP A 67 7.99 -6.07 -14.74
C ASP A 67 8.21 -4.56 -14.97
N CYS A 68 7.16 -3.78 -14.74
CA CYS A 68 7.25 -2.32 -14.78
C CYS A 68 8.32 -1.83 -13.80
N MET A 69 8.33 -2.25 -12.54
CA MET A 69 9.36 -1.79 -11.58
C MET A 69 10.77 -2.29 -11.94
N ALA A 70 10.90 -3.49 -12.51
CA ALA A 70 12.15 -4.02 -13.00
C ALA A 70 12.73 -3.17 -14.15
N GLY A 71 11.88 -2.62 -15.02
CA GLY A 71 12.27 -1.71 -16.09
C GLY A 71 12.91 -0.41 -15.60
N TYR A 72 12.59 0.02 -14.38
CA TYR A 72 13.17 1.21 -13.75
C TYR A 72 14.33 0.89 -12.80
N GLY A 73 14.78 -0.38 -12.76
CA GLY A 73 15.91 -0.82 -11.96
C GLY A 73 15.57 -1.12 -10.49
N PHE A 74 14.30 -1.26 -10.14
CA PHE A 74 13.87 -1.67 -8.80
C PHE A 74 13.64 -3.19 -8.77
N LYS A 75 14.36 -3.91 -7.89
CA LYS A 75 14.14 -5.34 -7.62
C LYS A 75 13.15 -5.47 -6.45
N ILE A 76 11.99 -6.08 -6.71
CA ILE A 76 10.89 -6.32 -5.75
C ILE A 76 10.55 -7.81 -5.63
#